data_AF-A0A1Q7YLN7-F1
#
_entry.id   AF-A0A1Q7YLN7-F1
#
_cell.length_a   1.000
_cell.length_b   1.000
_cell.length_c   1.000
_cell.angle_alpha   90.00
_cell.angle_beta   90.00
_cell.angle_gamma   90.00
#
_symmetry.space_group_name_H-M   'P 1'
#
loop_
_entity.id
_entity.type
_entity.pdbx_description
1 polymer ?
#
loop_
_entity_poly.entity_id
_entity_poly.type
_entity_poly.pdbx_seq_one_letter_code
_entity_poly.pdbx_strand_id
1 'polypeptide(L)'
;MNVRRGPDGHGVTAEKCATCHQDHNLDGAHLPPGAPHWGLPPPNIPMIWQGLTDAQICRSLKNPKENKNRNIDQLVEHFTKDELVAWGWNPGEGRNPIPMPRDEFVAKVKQWQAAGAPCPSDTAQKAKS
;
A
#
# COMPACT_ATOMS: atom_id res chain seq x y z
N MET A 1 12.64 21.12 2.42
CA MET A 1 11.24 20.96 2.89
C MET A 1 11.22 19.86 3.95
N ASN A 2 10.65 20.09 5.14
CA ASN A 2 10.61 19.09 6.22
C ASN A 2 9.22 18.46 6.27
N VAL A 3 8.84 17.77 5.19
CA VAL A 3 7.52 17.17 5.03
C VAL A 3 7.36 16.06 6.08
N ARG A 4 6.31 16.16 6.90
CA ARG A 4 6.00 15.20 7.96
C ARG A 4 4.61 14.63 7.76
N ARG A 5 4.45 13.35 8.10
CA ARG A 5 3.21 12.57 7.96
C ARG A 5 1.98 13.18 8.66
N GLY A 6 2.17 13.79 9.82
CA GLY A 6 1.07 14.22 10.68
C GLY A 6 0.33 13.07 11.38
N PRO A 7 -0.57 13.38 12.32
CA PRO A 7 -1.28 12.39 13.12
C PRO A 7 -2.21 11.48 12.29
N ASP A 8 -2.80 12.04 11.23
CA ASP A 8 -3.78 11.32 10.39
C ASP A 8 -3.20 10.83 9.07
N GLY A 9 -1.89 11.04 8.82
CA GLY A 9 -1.27 10.60 7.56
C GLY A 9 -1.31 11.60 6.40
N HIS A 10 -1.87 12.79 6.61
CA HIS A 10 -2.15 13.77 5.54
C HIS A 10 -1.38 15.09 5.67
N GLY A 11 -0.26 15.10 6.40
CA GLY A 11 0.59 16.28 6.55
C GLY A 11 0.29 17.11 7.79
N VAL A 12 1.13 18.13 8.05
CA VAL A 12 1.07 18.99 9.25
C VAL A 12 0.89 20.45 8.87
N THR A 13 0.10 21.18 9.66
CA THR A 13 -0.08 22.64 9.51
C THR A 13 -0.40 23.03 8.05
N ALA A 14 0.46 23.84 7.41
CA ALA A 14 0.33 24.29 6.02
C ALA A 14 0.91 23.30 4.99
N GLU A 15 1.73 22.34 5.45
CA GLU A 15 2.36 21.29 4.63
C GLU A 15 1.41 20.08 4.54
N LYS A 16 0.19 20.29 4.02
CA LYS A 16 -0.76 19.21 3.75
C LYS A 16 -0.34 18.43 2.51
N CYS A 17 -0.50 17.11 2.52
CA CYS A 17 -0.12 16.28 1.37
C CYS A 17 -0.84 16.73 0.09
N ALA A 18 -2.12 17.11 0.20
CA ALA A 18 -2.93 17.63 -0.90
C ALA A 18 -2.45 18.98 -1.48
N THR A 19 -1.52 19.68 -0.81
CA THR A 19 -0.90 20.90 -1.38
C THR A 19 -0.04 20.56 -2.60
N CYS A 20 0.58 19.38 -2.63
CA CYS A 20 1.45 18.94 -3.73
C CYS A 20 0.87 17.75 -4.50
N HIS A 21 0.29 16.78 -3.80
CA HIS A 21 -0.27 15.57 -4.40
C HIS A 21 -1.67 15.85 -4.96
N GLN A 22 -1.86 15.53 -6.24
CA GLN A 22 -3.14 15.61 -6.93
C GLN A 22 -3.84 14.25 -6.95
N ASP A 23 -5.06 14.20 -7.47
CA ASP A 23 -5.82 12.97 -7.69
C ASP A 23 -5.29 12.11 -8.86
N HIS A 24 -4.37 12.63 -9.66
CA HIS A 24 -3.69 11.95 -10.76
C HIS A 24 -2.21 12.33 -10.83
N ASN A 25 -1.39 11.50 -11.48
CA ASN A 25 0.00 11.85 -11.75
C ASN A 25 0.06 13.07 -12.68
N LEU A 26 0.93 14.03 -12.34
CA LEU A 26 1.28 15.13 -13.23
C LEU A 26 2.35 14.71 -14.24
N ASP A 27 2.39 15.38 -15.39
CA ASP A 27 3.37 15.12 -16.45
C ASP A 27 4.77 15.62 -16.06
N GLY A 28 5.76 14.73 -16.13
CA GLY A 28 7.16 15.05 -15.89
C GLY A 28 7.83 14.19 -14.82
N ALA A 29 9.13 13.94 -15.02
CA ALA A 29 9.96 13.26 -14.06
C ALA A 29 10.07 14.02 -12.72
N HIS A 30 10.20 13.27 -11.62
CA HIS A 30 10.40 13.79 -10.26
C HIS A 30 9.26 14.62 -9.67
N LEU A 31 8.10 14.69 -10.33
CA LEU A 31 6.91 15.30 -9.75
C LEU A 31 6.31 14.45 -8.62
N PRO A 32 5.60 15.09 -7.66
CA PRO A 32 4.85 14.38 -6.65
C PRO A 32 3.92 13.35 -7.31
N PRO A 33 3.88 12.11 -6.81
CA PRO A 33 2.93 11.11 -7.29
C PRO A 33 1.49 11.57 -7.02
N GLY A 34 0.53 11.14 -7.83
CA GLY A 34 -0.86 11.51 -7.63
C GLY A 34 -1.81 10.32 -7.73
N ALA A 35 -2.75 10.29 -6.79
CA ALA A 35 -3.86 9.35 -6.71
C ALA A 35 -4.92 9.95 -5.78
N PRO A 36 -6.20 9.55 -5.89
CA PRO A 36 -7.22 9.97 -4.95
C PRO A 36 -6.82 9.61 -3.51
N HIS A 37 -7.31 10.40 -2.54
CA HIS A 37 -7.12 10.19 -1.10
C HIS A 37 -5.66 9.95 -0.65
N TRP A 38 -4.68 10.56 -1.33
CA TRP A 38 -3.26 10.41 -1.02
C TRP A 38 -2.94 10.62 0.47
N GLY A 39 -2.25 9.65 1.06
CA GLY A 39 -1.89 9.68 2.47
C GLY A 39 -1.00 8.51 2.88
N LEU A 40 -0.40 8.63 4.05
CA LEU A 40 0.37 7.57 4.69
C LEU A 40 -0.43 6.96 5.86
N PRO A 41 -0.09 5.74 6.31
CA PRO A 41 -0.70 5.17 7.52
C PRO A 41 -0.48 6.06 8.74
N PRO A 42 -1.46 6.20 9.65
CA PRO A 42 -1.28 7.02 10.83
C PRO A 42 -0.10 6.51 11.68
N PRO A 43 0.58 7.36 12.46
CA PRO A 43 1.81 7.00 13.16
C PRO A 43 1.67 5.82 14.15
N ASN A 44 0.46 5.60 14.67
CA ASN A 44 0.15 4.50 15.58
C ASN A 44 -0.06 3.14 14.88
N ILE A 45 -0.19 3.11 13.55
CA ILE A 45 -0.31 1.89 12.74
C ILE A 45 0.72 1.96 11.59
N PRO A 46 2.02 1.86 11.90
CA PRO A 46 3.04 1.98 10.89
C PRO A 46 3.10 0.70 10.03
N MET A 47 2.77 0.79 8.74
CA MET A 47 2.88 -0.32 7.78
C MET A 47 4.34 -0.57 7.38
N ILE A 48 5.17 -1.04 8.32
CA ILE A 48 6.60 -1.29 8.13
C ILE A 48 6.80 -2.76 7.77
N TRP A 49 7.04 -3.04 6.49
CA TRP A 49 7.31 -4.40 6.01
C TRP A 49 8.78 -4.66 5.70
N GLN A 50 9.61 -3.62 5.68
CA GLN A 50 11.03 -3.75 5.38
C GLN A 50 11.71 -4.69 6.38
N GLY A 51 12.41 -5.70 5.86
CA GLY A 51 13.14 -6.67 6.68
C GLY A 51 12.29 -7.81 7.24
N LEU A 52 10.96 -7.79 7.07
CA LEU A 52 10.07 -8.88 7.46
C LEU A 52 10.13 -10.04 6.44
N THR A 53 9.88 -11.27 6.91
CA THR A 53 9.65 -12.43 6.05
C THR A 53 8.22 -12.43 5.50
N ASP A 54 7.97 -13.21 4.45
CA ASP A 54 6.62 -13.34 3.86
C ASP A 54 5.58 -13.81 4.90
N ALA A 55 5.98 -14.71 5.80
CA ALA A 55 5.13 -15.18 6.88
C ALA A 55 4.79 -14.06 7.90
N GLN A 56 5.77 -13.21 8.21
CA GLN A 56 5.57 -12.05 9.08
C GLN A 56 4.67 -11.00 8.42
N ILE A 57 4.89 -10.68 7.14
CA ILE A 57 4.04 -9.76 6.38
C ILE A 57 2.61 -10.28 6.33
N CYS A 58 2.39 -11.56 5.99
CA CYS A 58 1.05 -12.13 5.95
C CYS A 58 0.32 -12.03 7.29
N ARG A 59 1.00 -12.34 8.40
CA ARG A 59 0.41 -12.21 9.74
C ARG A 59 0.09 -10.75 10.09
N SER A 60 0.97 -9.82 9.73
CA SER A 60 0.76 -8.38 9.92
C SER A 60 -0.46 -7.88 9.13
N LEU A 61 -0.57 -8.25 7.84
CA LEU A 61 -1.70 -7.90 6.99
C LEU A 61 -3.04 -8.36 7.57
N LYS A 62 -3.07 -9.52 8.21
CA LYS A 62 -4.28 -10.10 8.81
C LYS A 62 -4.56 -9.60 10.23
N ASN A 63 -3.62 -8.93 10.89
CA ASN A 63 -3.80 -8.44 12.25
C ASN A 63 -4.63 -7.15 12.26
N PRO A 64 -5.84 -7.12 12.87
CA PRO A 64 -6.68 -5.93 12.93
C PRO A 64 -5.97 -4.69 13.50
N LYS A 65 -5.04 -4.90 14.45
CA LYS A 65 -4.27 -3.83 15.08
C LYS A 65 -3.26 -3.17 14.14
N GLU A 66 -2.87 -3.85 13.06
CA GLU A 66 -1.84 -3.41 12.11
C GLU A 66 -2.41 -3.05 10.74
N ASN A 67 -3.67 -3.39 10.46
CA ASN A 67 -4.27 -3.27 9.13
C ASN A 67 -5.46 -2.28 9.06
N LYS A 68 -5.66 -1.46 10.09
CA LYS A 68 -6.81 -0.55 10.27
C LYS A 68 -8.14 -1.30 10.51
N ASN A 69 -8.12 -2.33 11.35
CA ASN A 69 -9.28 -3.15 11.72
C ASN A 69 -10.02 -3.79 10.54
N ARG A 70 -9.32 -4.08 9.44
CA ARG A 70 -9.90 -4.72 8.26
C ARG A 70 -10.03 -6.22 8.48
N ASN A 71 -11.20 -6.77 8.14
CA ASN A 71 -11.35 -8.21 7.93
C ASN A 71 -10.80 -8.64 6.55
N ILE A 72 -10.80 -9.94 6.25
CA ILE A 72 -10.25 -10.46 4.98
C ILE A 72 -10.96 -9.88 3.76
N ASP A 73 -12.29 -9.78 3.77
CA ASP A 73 -13.06 -9.25 2.63
C ASP A 73 -12.72 -7.77 2.37
N GLN A 74 -12.58 -6.98 3.44
CA GLN A 74 -12.17 -5.58 3.37
C GLN A 74 -10.71 -5.41 2.92
N LEU A 75 -9.82 -6.34 3.28
CA LEU A 75 -8.45 -6.36 2.78
C LEU A 75 -8.43 -6.65 1.27
N VAL A 76 -9.21 -7.63 0.82
CA VAL A 76 -9.33 -7.96 -0.60
C VAL A 76 -9.90 -6.78 -1.38
N GLU A 77 -10.94 -6.14 -0.87
CA GLU A 77 -11.49 -4.92 -1.46
C GLU A 77 -10.42 -3.81 -1.54
N HIS A 78 -9.70 -3.55 -0.45
CA HIS A 78 -8.63 -2.57 -0.44
C HIS A 78 -7.54 -2.90 -1.47
N PHE A 79 -7.04 -4.14 -1.53
CA PHE A 79 -6.00 -4.50 -2.50
C PHE A 79 -6.45 -4.44 -3.96
N THR A 80 -7.72 -4.73 -4.22
CA THR A 80 -8.22 -4.91 -5.60
C THR A 80 -8.91 -3.67 -6.17
N LYS A 81 -9.45 -2.79 -5.31
CA LYS A 81 -10.25 -1.64 -5.73
C LYS A 81 -9.68 -0.28 -5.35
N ASP A 82 -8.80 -0.19 -4.34
CA ASP A 82 -8.26 1.10 -3.89
C ASP A 82 -7.37 1.72 -4.97
N GLU A 83 -7.63 2.97 -5.32
CA GLU A 83 -6.92 3.69 -6.38
C GLU A 83 -5.49 4.08 -5.99
N LEU A 84 -5.23 4.32 -4.70
CA LEU A 84 -3.88 4.55 -4.20
C LEU A 84 -3.05 3.25 -4.25
N VAL A 85 -3.69 2.09 -4.05
CA VAL A 85 -3.03 0.80 -4.33
C VAL A 85 -2.82 0.61 -5.83
N ALA A 86 -3.81 1.01 -6.66
CA ALA A 86 -3.72 0.92 -8.13
C ALA A 86 -2.61 1.75 -8.75
N TRP A 87 -2.25 2.86 -8.11
CA TRP A 87 -1.13 3.70 -8.51
C TRP A 87 0.17 2.91 -8.74
N GLY A 88 0.41 1.81 -8.02
CA GLY A 88 1.61 0.97 -8.20
C GLY A 88 1.80 0.39 -9.61
N TRP A 89 0.73 0.30 -10.42
CA TRP A 89 0.79 -0.15 -11.81
C TRP A 89 0.95 0.99 -12.81
N ASN A 90 0.65 2.23 -12.40
CA ASN A 90 0.87 3.42 -13.22
C ASN A 90 1.47 4.53 -12.33
N PRO A 91 2.76 4.41 -11.94
CA PRO A 91 3.34 5.29 -10.93
C PRO A 91 3.73 6.67 -11.47
N GLY A 92 3.49 6.98 -12.74
CA GLY A 92 3.97 8.20 -13.39
C GLY A 92 5.44 8.11 -13.82
N GLU A 93 5.92 9.17 -14.47
CA GLU A 93 7.21 9.17 -15.16
C GLU A 93 8.42 8.95 -14.22
N GLY A 94 9.38 8.15 -14.67
CA GLY A 94 10.63 7.89 -13.95
C GLY A 94 10.54 6.88 -12.79
N ARG A 95 9.39 6.22 -12.60
CA ARG A 95 9.17 5.15 -11.60
C ARG A 95 8.85 3.83 -12.28
N ASN A 96 9.31 2.73 -11.70
CA ASN A 96 9.04 1.39 -12.24
C ASN A 96 7.66 0.90 -11.78
N PRO A 97 6.78 0.48 -12.70
CA PRO A 97 5.52 -0.15 -12.32
C PRO A 97 5.77 -1.52 -11.69
N ILE A 98 4.78 -2.01 -10.94
CA ILE A 98 4.76 -3.39 -10.45
C ILE A 98 4.90 -4.33 -11.66
N PRO A 99 5.88 -5.26 -11.67
CA PRO A 99 6.16 -6.11 -12.83
C PRO A 99 5.07 -7.16 -13.09
N MET A 100 4.29 -7.52 -12.08
CA MET A 100 3.14 -8.41 -12.22
C MET A 100 1.93 -7.62 -12.75
N PRO A 101 1.19 -8.11 -13.75
CA PRO A 101 -0.06 -7.52 -14.21
C PRO A 101 -1.10 -7.35 -13.08
N ARG A 102 -1.89 -6.27 -13.12
CA ARG A 102 -2.86 -5.96 -12.05
C ARG A 102 -3.97 -7.00 -11.93
N ASP A 103 -4.46 -7.49 -13.06
CA ASP A 103 -5.46 -8.55 -13.14
C ASP A 103 -4.94 -9.87 -12.55
N GLU A 104 -3.67 -10.21 -12.81
CA GLU A 104 -3.02 -11.37 -12.18
C GLU A 104 -2.94 -11.19 -10.65
N PHE A 105 -2.52 -10.02 -10.17
CA PHE A 105 -2.49 -9.73 -8.73
C PHE A 105 -3.88 -9.86 -8.09
N VAL A 106 -4.90 -9.28 -8.71
CA VAL A 106 -6.30 -9.38 -8.25
C VAL A 106 -6.76 -10.83 -8.19
N ALA A 107 -6.44 -11.64 -9.19
CA ALA A 107 -6.77 -13.06 -9.22
C ALA A 107 -6.10 -13.82 -8.08
N LYS A 108 -4.80 -13.59 -7.84
CA LYS A 108 -4.06 -14.23 -6.72
C LYS A 108 -4.60 -13.83 -5.35
N VAL A 109 -4.95 -12.56 -5.14
CA VAL A 109 -5.55 -12.08 -3.88
C VAL A 109 -6.89 -12.77 -3.61
N LYS A 110 -7.75 -12.90 -4.63
CA LYS A 110 -9.03 -13.62 -4.52
C LYS A 110 -8.83 -15.12 -4.28
N GLN A 111 -7.85 -15.73 -4.94
CA GLN A 111 -7.48 -17.13 -4.70
C GLN A 111 -7.01 -17.34 -3.25
N TRP A 112 -6.18 -16.45 -2.73
CA TRP A 112 -5.73 -16.47 -1.34
C TRP A 112 -6.90 -16.36 -0.36
N GLN A 113 -7.84 -15.45 -0.59
CA GLN A 113 -9.07 -15.35 0.20
C GLN A 113 -9.89 -16.65 0.17
N ALA A 114 -10.15 -17.19 -1.03
CA ALA A 114 -10.91 -18.43 -1.20
C ALA A 114 -10.27 -19.63 -0.49
N ALA A 115 -8.94 -19.65 -0.36
CA ALA A 115 -8.19 -20.64 0.39
C ALA A 115 -8.18 -20.42 1.92
N GLY A 116 -8.91 -19.43 2.44
CA GLY A 116 -8.94 -19.08 3.87
C GLY A 116 -7.82 -18.14 4.30
N ALA A 117 -7.23 -17.40 3.36
CA ALA A 117 -6.14 -16.45 3.59
C ALA A 117 -4.94 -17.06 4.36
N PRO A 118 -4.38 -18.21 3.93
CA PRO A 118 -3.31 -18.87 4.66
C PRO A 118 -2.03 -18.02 4.65
N CYS A 119 -1.24 -18.12 5.72
CA CYS A 119 0.12 -17.57 5.76
C CYS A 119 1.15 -18.67 5.50
N PRO A 120 2.25 -18.38 4.78
CA PRO A 120 3.31 -19.34 4.58
C PRO A 120 4.02 -19.67 5.90
N SER A 121 4.75 -20.79 5.93
CA SER A 121 5.62 -21.15 7.04
C SER A 121 6.80 -20.18 7.16
N ASP A 122 7.38 -20.04 8.35
CA ASP A 122 8.50 -19.11 8.60
C ASP A 122 9.80 -19.44 7.84
N THR A 123 9.85 -20.60 7.19
CA THR A 123 10.92 -21.02 6.28
C THR A 123 10.78 -20.45 4.87
N ALA A 124 9.64 -19.81 4.54
CA ALA A 124 9.45 -19.13 3.27
C ALA A 124 10.34 -17.87 3.19
N GLN A 125 10.95 -17.66 2.01
CA GLN A 125 12.01 -16.68 1.79
C GLN A 125 11.59 -15.24 2.11
N LYS A 126 12.58 -14.36 2.34
CA LYS A 126 12.34 -12.92 2.47
C LYS A 126 11.84 -12.37 1.12
N ALA A 127 10.77 -11.57 1.14
CA ALA A 127 10.39 -10.73 0.01
C ALA A 127 11.61 -9.98 -0.53
N LYS A 128 11.96 -10.21 -1.79
CA LYS A 128 13.04 -9.46 -2.45
C LYS A 128 12.57 -8.01 -2.63
N SER A 129 13.33 -7.09 -2.04
CA SER A 129 13.18 -5.63 -2.18
C SER A 129 13.67 -5.15 -3.55
#